data_AF-A0A7S2FGM8-F1
#
_entry.id   AF-A0A7S2FGM8-F1
#
_cell.length_a   1.000
_cell.length_b   1.000
_cell.length_c   1.000
_cell.angle_alpha   90.00
_cell.angle_beta   90.00
_cell.angle_gamma   90.00
#
_symmetry.space_group_name_H-M   'P 1'
#
loop_
_entity.id
_entity.type
_entity.pdbx_description
1 polymer ?
#
loop_
_entity_poly.entity_id
_entity_poly.type
_entity_poly.pdbx_seq_one_letter_code
_entity_poly.pdbx_strand_id
1 'polypeptide(L)'
;MMAAHILIAAEGLTALKKHNVPPEVALAAINGSSGRSWATLQRIPDNVLSRKFDYNFSLELLNKDVQTCMDGVFVDPDPAKAGFPLLTLGAERVATAFEKLGGDADHTEIVKLSEAETGTILDR
;
A
#
# COMPACT_ATOMS: atom_id res chain seq x y z
N MET A 1 6.42 -7.73 -2.53
CA MET A 1 5.42 -8.15 -1.51
C MET A 1 4.92 -7.02 -0.62
N MET A 2 5.79 -6.27 0.07
CA MET A 2 5.35 -5.22 1.01
C MET A 2 4.41 -4.18 0.38
N ALA A 3 4.76 -3.64 -0.80
CA ALA A 3 3.92 -2.69 -1.54
C ALA A 3 2.49 -3.23 -1.77
N ALA A 4 2.38 -4.47 -2.25
CA ALA A 4 1.08 -5.11 -2.48
C ALA A 4 0.27 -5.24 -1.17
N HIS A 5 0.91 -5.63 -0.06
CA HIS A 5 0.22 -5.76 1.23
C HIS A 5 -0.31 -4.44 1.76
N ILE A 6 0.45 -3.34 1.67
CA ILE A 6 -0.02 -2.04 2.18
C ILE A 6 -1.11 -1.45 1.27
N LEU A 7 -1.00 -1.62 -0.06
CA LEU A 7 -2.02 -1.20 -1.02
C LEU A 7 -3.35 -1.92 -0.79
N ILE A 8 -3.34 -3.26 -0.74
CA ILE A 8 -4.58 -4.04 -0.54
C ILE A 8 -5.20 -3.78 0.85
N ALA A 9 -4.37 -3.60 1.88
CA ALA A 9 -4.85 -3.26 3.21
C ALA A 9 -5.49 -1.86 3.23
N ALA A 10 -4.92 -0.87 2.53
CA ALA A 10 -5.49 0.46 2.43
C ALA A 10 -6.87 0.44 1.74
N GLU A 11 -6.99 -0.27 0.61
CA GLU A 11 -8.28 -0.45 -0.09
C GLU A 11 -9.31 -1.14 0.81
N GLY A 12 -8.94 -2.23 1.48
CA GLY A 12 -9.82 -2.92 2.41
C GLY A 12 -10.28 -2.05 3.58
N LEU A 13 -9.35 -1.33 4.20
CA LEU A 13 -9.66 -0.48 5.36
C LEU A 13 -10.48 0.75 4.99
N THR A 14 -10.20 1.39 3.86
CA THR A 14 -11.00 2.53 3.38
C THR A 14 -12.42 2.08 3.02
N ALA A 15 -12.57 0.92 2.39
CA ALA A 15 -13.89 0.33 2.12
C ALA A 15 -14.66 0.04 3.42
N LEU A 16 -14.02 -0.60 4.40
CA LEU A 16 -14.65 -0.91 5.70
C LEU A 16 -15.03 0.37 6.46
N LYS A 17 -14.15 1.37 6.48
CA LYS A 17 -14.41 2.65 7.15
C LYS A 17 -15.57 3.41 6.51
N LYS A 18 -15.71 3.37 5.19
CA LYS A 18 -16.87 3.92 4.47
C LYS A 18 -18.20 3.29 4.92
N HIS A 19 -18.15 2.07 5.44
CA HIS A 19 -19.29 1.36 6.04
C HIS A 19 -19.34 1.47 7.57
N ASN A 20 -18.71 2.50 8.15
CA ASN A 20 -18.68 2.79 9.59
C ASN A 20 -18.01 1.71 10.45
N VAL A 21 -17.12 0.89 9.88
CA VAL A 21 -16.27 -0.01 10.66
C VAL A 21 -14.98 0.73 11.03
N PRO A 22 -14.69 0.94 12.34
CA PRO A 22 -13.48 1.62 12.76
C PRO A 22 -12.21 0.88 12.27
N PRO A 23 -11.21 1.56 11.69
CA PRO A 23 -10.00 0.91 11.18
C PRO A 23 -9.25 0.06 12.21
N GLU A 24 -9.21 0.49 13.48
CA GLU A 24 -8.55 -0.27 14.55
C GLU A 24 -9.27 -1.60 14.84
N VAL A 25 -10.61 -1.61 14.78
CA VAL A 25 -11.42 -2.83 14.95
C VAL A 25 -11.22 -3.77 13.76
N ALA A 26 -11.21 -3.24 12.54
CA ALA A 26 -10.92 -4.01 11.34
C ALA A 26 -9.50 -4.63 11.39
N LEU A 27 -8.50 -3.85 11.78
CA LEU A 27 -7.12 -4.31 11.92
C LEU A 27 -7.00 -5.40 12.99
N ALA A 28 -7.68 -5.28 14.13
CA ALA A 28 -7.68 -6.32 15.16
C ALA A 28 -8.22 -7.67 14.61
N ALA A 29 -9.31 -7.64 13.85
CA ALA A 29 -9.87 -8.83 13.23
C ALA A 29 -8.94 -9.43 12.15
N ILE A 30 -8.36 -8.58 11.28
CA ILE A 30 -7.40 -8.99 10.24
C ILE A 30 -6.16 -9.63 10.87
N ASN A 31 -5.59 -8.96 11.89
CA ASN A 31 -4.37 -9.39 12.56
C ASN A 31 -4.56 -10.66 13.42
N GLY A 32 -5.78 -10.90 13.90
CA GLY A 32 -6.18 -12.15 14.53
C GLY A 32 -6.42 -13.31 13.56
N SER A 33 -6.31 -13.08 12.25
CA SER A 33 -6.69 -14.04 11.20
C SER A 33 -5.53 -14.31 10.22
N SER A 34 -5.80 -14.94 9.09
CA SER A 34 -4.83 -15.26 8.03
C SER A 34 -4.45 -14.05 7.14
N GLY A 35 -5.23 -12.97 7.17
CA GLY A 35 -4.97 -11.75 6.39
C GLY A 35 -3.87 -10.85 6.96
N ARG A 36 -3.29 -11.21 8.12
CA ARG A 36 -2.24 -10.42 8.77
C ARG A 36 -1.00 -10.32 7.90
N SER A 37 -0.38 -9.14 7.90
CA SER A 37 0.91 -8.90 7.27
C SER A 37 1.71 -7.90 8.11
N TRP A 38 2.99 -7.71 7.79
CA TRP A 38 3.79 -6.68 8.46
C TRP A 38 3.22 -5.26 8.26
N ALA A 39 2.51 -5.01 7.15
CA ALA A 39 1.85 -3.73 6.91
C ALA A 39 0.69 -3.51 7.90
N THR A 40 -0.15 -4.51 8.13
CA THR A 40 -1.32 -4.41 9.02
C THR A 40 -0.95 -4.51 10.49
N LEU A 41 0.16 -5.18 10.82
CA LEU A 41 0.63 -5.35 12.20
C LEU A 41 1.38 -4.12 12.75
N GLN A 42 2.20 -3.45 11.92
CA GLN A 42 3.09 -2.39 12.38
C GLN A 42 2.84 -1.07 11.66
N ARG A 43 3.00 -1.03 10.32
CA ARG A 43 3.01 0.23 9.56
C ARG A 43 1.69 0.99 9.64
N ILE A 44 0.58 0.30 9.40
CA ILE A 44 -0.72 0.95 9.35
C ILE A 44 -1.15 1.46 10.74
N PRO A 45 -1.13 0.65 11.82
CA PRO A 45 -1.46 1.15 13.15
C PRO A 45 -0.58 2.33 13.61
N ASP A 46 0.73 2.22 13.42
CA ASP A 46 1.69 3.13 14.05
C ASP A 46 1.96 4.39 13.24
N ASN A 47 1.96 4.32 11.90
CA ASN A 47 2.35 5.43 11.02
C ASN A 47 1.16 5.98 10.21
N VAL A 48 0.23 5.12 9.77
CA VAL A 48 -0.92 5.56 8.98
C VAL A 48 -2.05 6.06 9.87
N LEU A 49 -2.59 5.26 10.79
CA LEU A 49 -3.74 5.68 11.62
C LEU A 49 -3.38 6.82 12.59
N SER A 50 -2.12 6.92 12.96
CA SER A 50 -1.59 8.05 13.74
C SER A 50 -1.40 9.33 12.93
N ARG A 51 -1.49 9.24 11.59
CA ARG A 51 -1.20 10.30 10.61
C ARG A 51 0.23 10.84 10.64
N LYS A 52 1.16 10.16 11.30
CA LYS A 52 2.56 10.61 11.41
C LYS A 52 3.38 10.35 10.15
N PHE A 53 3.12 9.23 9.45
CA PHE A 53 3.85 8.82 8.25
C PHE A 53 5.38 8.86 8.42
N ASP A 54 5.86 8.38 9.56
CA ASP A 54 7.24 8.51 10.04
C ASP A 54 7.95 7.15 10.15
N TYR A 55 7.68 6.22 9.22
CA TYR A 55 8.37 4.93 9.21
C TYR A 55 9.86 5.07 8.82
N ASN A 56 10.24 6.20 8.22
CA ASN A 56 11.59 6.54 7.75
C ASN A 56 12.07 5.65 6.60
N PHE A 57 11.18 5.37 5.64
CA PHE A 57 11.57 4.73 4.39
C PHE A 57 10.89 5.43 3.22
N SER A 58 11.67 6.01 2.31
CA SER A 58 11.15 6.88 1.27
C SER A 58 10.40 6.11 0.18
N LEU A 59 9.41 6.77 -0.41
CA LEU A 59 8.65 6.26 -1.53
C LEU A 59 9.52 6.12 -2.78
N GLU A 60 10.57 6.93 -2.93
CA GLU A 60 11.59 6.74 -3.96
C GLU A 60 12.26 5.36 -3.87
N LEU A 61 12.71 4.97 -2.67
CA LEU A 61 13.34 3.67 -2.48
C LEU A 61 12.35 2.53 -2.71
N LEU A 62 11.11 2.66 -2.25
CA LEU A 62 10.08 1.67 -2.55
C LEU A 62 9.83 1.55 -4.07
N ASN A 63 9.70 2.68 -4.76
CA ASN A 63 9.49 2.68 -6.21
C ASN A 63 10.67 2.03 -6.94
N LYS A 64 11.90 2.38 -6.57
CA LYS A 64 13.11 1.75 -7.12
C LYS A 64 13.12 0.24 -6.93
N ASP A 65 12.82 -0.26 -5.73
CA ASP A 65 12.80 -1.69 -5.43
C ASP A 65 11.76 -2.42 -6.29
N VAL A 66 10.58 -1.81 -6.46
CA VAL A 66 9.50 -2.37 -7.28
C VAL A 66 9.86 -2.35 -8.77
N GLN A 67 10.40 -1.25 -9.30
CA GLN A 67 10.84 -1.21 -10.70
C GLN A 67 11.97 -2.22 -10.96
N THR A 68 12.93 -2.36 -10.04
CA THR A 68 13.99 -3.37 -10.15
C THR A 68 13.40 -4.80 -10.18
N CYS A 69 12.37 -5.06 -9.37
CA CYS A 69 11.64 -6.33 -9.43
C CYS A 69 10.98 -6.53 -10.80
N MET A 70 10.39 -5.50 -11.38
CA MET A 70 9.73 -5.57 -12.69
C MET A 70 10.72 -5.81 -13.81
N ASP A 71 11.84 -5.09 -13.83
CA ASP A 71 12.91 -5.27 -14.82
C ASP A 71 13.47 -6.70 -14.80
N GLY A 72 13.53 -7.34 -13.62
CA GLY A 72 14.00 -8.73 -13.48
C GLY A 72 12.93 -9.80 -13.75
N VAL A 73 11.65 -9.48 -13.59
CA VAL A 73 10.53 -10.42 -13.76
C VAL A 73 10.02 -10.43 -15.20
N PHE A 74 10.00 -9.29 -15.88
CA PHE A 74 9.58 -9.17 -17.27
C PHE A 74 10.70 -9.56 -18.24
N VAL A 75 10.94 -10.87 -18.38
CA VAL A 75 11.77 -11.40 -19.49
C VAL A 75 11.06 -11.18 -20.83
N ASP A 76 9.71 -11.18 -20.83
CA ASP A 76 8.89 -10.73 -21.95
C ASP A 76 8.45 -9.28 -21.70
N PRO A 77 8.70 -8.33 -22.61
CA PRO A 77 8.31 -6.93 -22.47
C PRO A 77 6.79 -6.71 -22.48
N ASP A 78 5.99 -7.74 -22.78
CA ASP A 78 4.53 -7.72 -22.66
C ASP A 78 4.10 -8.10 -21.22
N PRO A 79 3.66 -7.14 -20.38
CA PRO A 79 3.30 -7.42 -18.99
C PRO A 79 2.11 -8.38 -18.85
N ALA A 80 1.27 -8.48 -19.89
CA ALA A 80 0.13 -9.41 -19.92
C ALA A 80 0.57 -10.87 -20.13
N LYS A 81 1.75 -11.10 -20.72
CA LYS A 81 2.29 -12.45 -20.97
C LYS A 81 3.22 -12.95 -19.88
N ALA A 82 3.72 -12.06 -19.03
CA ALA A 82 4.61 -12.43 -17.94
C ALA A 82 3.96 -13.31 -16.87
N GLY A 83 2.63 -13.29 -16.74
CA GLY A 83 1.89 -14.15 -15.80
C GLY A 83 1.88 -13.67 -14.34
N PHE A 84 2.25 -12.41 -14.08
CA PHE A 84 2.34 -11.84 -12.72
C PHE A 84 1.42 -10.61 -12.50
N PRO A 85 0.10 -10.72 -12.73
CA PRO A 85 -0.81 -9.56 -12.78
C PRO A 85 -0.83 -8.72 -11.49
N LEU A 86 -0.70 -9.34 -10.31
CA LEU A 86 -0.69 -8.62 -9.04
C LEU A 86 0.59 -7.82 -8.81
N LEU A 87 1.73 -8.30 -9.33
CA LEU A 87 2.98 -7.54 -9.27
C LEU A 87 2.91 -6.36 -10.23
N THR A 88 2.41 -6.57 -11.46
CA THR A 88 2.17 -5.51 -12.46
C THR A 88 1.32 -4.39 -11.90
N LEU A 89 0.13 -4.72 -11.38
CA LEU A 89 -0.77 -3.73 -10.78
C LEU A 89 -0.11 -3.04 -9.57
N GLY A 90 0.58 -3.80 -8.71
CA GLY A 90 1.30 -3.23 -7.58
C GLY A 90 2.34 -2.19 -8.00
N ALA A 91 3.10 -2.46 -9.08
CA ALA A 91 4.08 -1.55 -9.63
C ALA A 91 3.46 -0.28 -10.21
N GLU A 92 2.38 -0.41 -10.97
CA GLU A 92 1.62 0.73 -11.50
C GLU A 92 1.09 1.63 -10.39
N ARG A 93 0.57 1.04 -9.31
CA ARG A 93 0.05 1.79 -8.16
C ARG A 93 1.15 2.50 -7.38
N VAL A 94 2.32 1.88 -7.21
CA VAL A 94 3.49 2.52 -6.59
C VAL A 94 4.01 3.67 -7.45
N ALA A 95 4.11 3.49 -8.77
CA ALA A 95 4.51 4.55 -9.69
C ALA A 95 3.53 5.74 -9.64
N THR A 96 2.21 5.46 -9.65
CA THR A 96 1.16 6.48 -9.49
C THR A 96 1.32 7.25 -8.17
N ALA A 97 1.66 6.56 -7.08
CA ALA A 97 1.90 7.19 -5.79
C ALA A 97 3.12 8.10 -5.83
N PHE A 98 4.21 7.63 -6.43
CA PHE A 98 5.45 8.37 -6.57
C PHE A 98 5.25 9.67 -7.37
N GLU A 99 4.50 9.61 -8.48
CA GLU A 99 4.17 10.79 -9.28
C GLU A 99 3.33 11.82 -8.51
N LYS A 100 2.40 11.37 -7.67
CA LYS A 100 1.48 12.25 -6.93
C LYS A 100 2.04 12.80 -5.63
N LEU A 101 2.84 12.02 -4.92
CA LEU A 101 3.29 12.32 -3.55
C LEU A 101 4.75 12.80 -3.52
N GLY A 102 5.53 12.49 -4.55
CA GLY A 102 6.96 12.79 -4.61
C GLY A 102 7.82 11.72 -3.94
N GLY A 103 9.11 11.71 -4.27
CA GLY A 103 10.06 10.69 -3.81
C GLY A 103 10.41 10.78 -2.32
N ASP A 104 10.41 11.99 -1.76
CA ASP A 104 10.74 12.26 -0.36
C ASP A 104 9.63 11.84 0.63
N ALA A 105 8.42 11.53 0.12
CA ALA A 105 7.32 11.03 0.94
C ALA A 105 7.70 9.71 1.62
N ASP A 106 7.18 9.45 2.81
CA ASP A 106 7.34 8.13 3.40
C ASP A 106 6.49 7.12 2.62
N HIS A 107 7.01 5.91 2.40
CA HIS A 107 6.30 4.89 1.63
C HIS A 107 4.95 4.50 2.24
N THR A 108 4.71 4.74 3.54
CA THR A 108 3.40 4.53 4.17
C THR A 108 2.35 5.54 3.69
N GLU A 109 2.76 6.67 3.11
CA GLU A 109 1.86 7.65 2.49
C GLU A 109 1.18 7.11 1.22
N ILE A 110 1.64 5.98 0.68
CA ILE A 110 1.01 5.32 -0.48
C ILE A 110 -0.49 5.05 -0.27
N VAL A 111 -0.93 4.88 0.98
CA VAL A 111 -2.35 4.72 1.34
C VAL A 111 -3.22 5.92 0.95
N LYS A 112 -2.63 7.12 0.81
CA LYS A 112 -3.32 8.35 0.40
C LYS A 112 -3.93 8.22 -1.00
N LEU A 113 -3.44 7.31 -1.84
CA LEU A 113 -4.10 6.98 -3.10
C LEU A 113 -5.52 6.46 -2.87
N SER A 114 -5.68 5.44 -2.02
CA SER A 114 -6.98 4.89 -1.66
C SER A 114 -7.84 5.92 -0.92
N GLU A 115 -7.24 6.75 -0.05
CA GLU A 115 -7.97 7.81 0.63
C GLU A 115 -8.57 8.83 -0.35
N ALA A 116 -7.80 9.27 -1.34
CA ALA A 116 -8.24 10.21 -2.36
C ALA A 116 -9.32 9.62 -3.28
N GLU A 117 -9.18 8.36 -3.67
CA GLU A 117 -10.14 7.67 -4.57
C GLU A 117 -11.47 7.36 -3.87
N THR A 118 -11.43 7.06 -2.58
CA THR A 118 -12.63 6.69 -1.81
C THR A 118 -13.26 7.87 -1.07
N GLY A 119 -12.54 8.99 -0.95
CA GLY A 119 -12.93 10.12 -0.10
C GLY A 119 -12.91 9.78 1.40
N THR A 120 -12.16 8.75 1.81
CA THR A 120 -12.17 8.21 3.18
C THR A 120 -10.76 8.22 3.76
N ILE A 121 -10.54 9.02 4.80
CA ILE A 121 -9.24 9.12 5.48
C ILE A 121 -9.07 7.97 6.48
N LEU A 122 -7.92 7.31 6.48
CA LEU A 122 -7.52 6.32 7.48
C LEU A 122 -6.86 7.01 8.67
N ASP A 123 -7.70 7.43 9.61
CA ASP A 123 -7.36 7.83 10.97
C ASP A 123 -8.14 6.98 11.99
N ARG A 124 -7.80 7.16 13.27
CA ARG A 124 -8.47 6.53 14.41
C ARG A 124 -9.92 6.97 14.56
#